data_AF-A0A285UZT9-F1
#
_entry.id   AF-A0A285UZT9-F1
#
_cell.length_a   1.000
_cell.length_b   1.000
_cell.length_c   1.000
_cell.angle_alpha   90.00
_cell.angle_beta   90.00
_cell.angle_gamma   90.00
#
_symmetry.space_group_name_H-M   'P 1'
#
loop_
_entity.id
_entity.type
_entity.pdbx_description
1 polymer ?
#
loop_
_entity_poly.entity_id
_entity_poly.type
_entity_poly.pdbx_seq_one_letter_code
_entity_poly.pdbx_strand_id
1 'polypeptide(L)' 'MSVKVEAVLKHNGHAVGDTYEVPTIKAKALEAIGLVKPGNQTAAKKIEKAGAAD' A
#
# COMPACT_ATOMS: atom_id res chain seq x y z
N MET A 1 -6.69 -9.86 4.28
CA MET A 1 -7.28 -8.50 4.31
C MET A 1 -6.61 -7.66 3.24
N SER A 2 -7.40 -6.86 2.51
CA SER A 2 -6.90 -5.93 1.48
C SER A 2 -7.07 -4.49 1.93
N VAL A 3 -6.24 -3.58 1.40
CA VAL A 3 -6.25 -2.15 1.65
C VAL A 3 -6.06 -1.38 0.36
N LYS A 4 -6.68 -0.20 0.26
CA LYS A 4 -6.46 0.73 -0.84
C LYS A 4 -5.14 1.45 -0.68
N VAL A 5 -4.31 1.38 -1.72
CA VAL A 5 -3.03 2.09 -1.84
C VAL A 5 -3.04 2.92 -3.11
N GLU A 6 -2.34 4.04 -3.07
CA GLU A 6 -2.08 4.89 -4.24
C GLU A 6 -0.65 4.65 -4.73
N ALA A 7 -0.48 4.40 -6.02
CA ALA A 7 0.83 4.25 -6.63
C ALA A 7 1.58 5.60 -6.64
N VAL A 8 2.75 5.62 -6.01
CA VAL A 8 3.66 6.78 -6.02
C VAL A 8 4.62 6.68 -7.21
N LEU A 9 4.97 5.46 -7.62
CA LEU A 9 5.80 5.16 -8.78
C LEU A 9 5.08 4.21 -9.72
N LYS A 10 5.38 4.29 -11.03
CA LYS A 10 4.80 3.39 -12.04
C LYS A 10 5.34 1.97 -11.84
N HIS A 11 4.46 1.01 -11.55
CA HIS A 11 4.84 -0.40 -11.42
C HIS A 11 3.64 -1.31 -11.72
N ASN A 12 3.89 -2.54 -12.18
CA ASN A 12 2.85 -3.56 -12.40
C ASN A 12 1.65 -3.11 -13.25
N GLY A 13 1.86 -2.18 -14.20
CA GLY A 13 0.81 -1.60 -15.03
C GLY A 13 0.04 -0.43 -14.40
N HIS A 14 0.28 -0.12 -13.12
CA HIS A 14 -0.32 1.03 -12.44
C HIS A 14 0.48 2.31 -12.72
N ALA A 15 -0.23 3.37 -13.06
CA ALA A 15 0.34 4.70 -13.23
C ALA A 15 0.49 5.41 -11.88
N VAL A 16 1.32 6.45 -11.81
CA VAL A 16 1.41 7.31 -10.62
C VAL A 16 0.06 7.98 -10.38
N GLY A 17 -0.41 7.96 -9.13
CA GLY A 17 -1.73 8.45 -8.72
C GLY A 17 -2.86 7.43 -8.88
N ASP A 18 -2.61 6.29 -9.51
CA ASP A 18 -3.59 5.21 -9.62
C ASP A 18 -3.84 4.59 -8.24
N THR A 19 -5.12 4.39 -7.90
CA THR A 19 -5.52 3.84 -6.60
C THR A 19 -6.08 2.43 -6.78
N TYR A 20 -5.52 1.45 -6.07
CA TYR A 20 -5.88 0.05 -6.22
C TYR A 20 -5.81 -0.71 -4.89
N GLU A 21 -6.45 -1.87 -4.84
CA GLU A 21 -6.49 -2.70 -3.64
C GLU A 21 -5.44 -3.81 -3.69
N VAL A 22 -4.66 -3.92 -2.62
CA VAL A 22 -3.68 -5.00 -2.45
C VAL A 22 -3.77 -5.60 -1.04
N PRO A 23 -3.29 -6.84 -0.84
CA PRO A 23 -3.16 -7.42 0.48
C PRO A 23 -2.33 -6.52 1.40
N THR A 24 -2.71 -6.39 2.67
CA THR A 24 -2.06 -5.47 3.61
C THR A 24 -0.56 -5.72 3.77
N ILE A 25 -0.12 -6.99 3.74
CA ILE A 25 1.30 -7.37 3.77
C ILE A 25 2.04 -6.86 2.52
N LYS A 26 1.41 -6.98 1.35
CA LYS A 26 1.96 -6.48 0.09
C LYS A 26 1.99 -4.94 0.06
N ALA A 27 0.94 -4.29 0.55
CA ALA A 27 0.92 -2.83 0.73
C ALA A 27 2.09 -2.35 1.58
N LYS A 28 2.37 -3.02 2.72
CA LYS A 28 3.52 -2.68 3.58
C LYS A 28 4.84 -2.81 2.83
N ALA A 29 5.04 -3.93 2.14
CA ALA A 29 6.27 -4.14 1.37
C ALA A 29 6.46 -3.08 0.27
N LEU A 30 5.38 -2.74 -0.45
CA LEU A 30 5.40 -1.73 -1.51
C LEU A 30 5.60 -0.30 -0.95
N GLU A 31 5.03 0.00 0.20
CA GLU A 31 5.19 1.30 0.88
C GLU A 31 6.61 1.47 1.43
N ALA A 32 7.17 0.41 2.02
CA ALA A 32 8.54 0.40 2.56
C ALA A 32 9.61 0.69 1.49
N ILE A 33 9.35 0.35 0.22
CA ILE A 33 10.23 0.65 -0.93
C ILE A 33 9.79 1.91 -1.70
N GLY A 34 8.80 2.65 -1.20
CA GLY A 34 8.33 3.91 -1.77
C GLY A 34 7.56 3.78 -3.09
N LEU A 35 7.10 2.57 -3.47
CA LEU A 35 6.31 2.38 -4.70
C LEU A 35 4.85 2.83 -4.54
N VAL A 36 4.31 2.77 -3.31
CA VAL A 36 2.92 3.13 -3.01
C VAL A 36 2.84 3.91 -1.71
N LYS A 37 1.72 4.58 -1.49
CA LYS A 37 1.33 5.17 -0.21
C LYS A 37 -0.07 4.72 0.18
N PRO A 38 -0.44 4.71 1.48
CA PRO A 38 -1.80 4.44 1.90
C PRO A 38 -2.79 5.42 1.25
N GLY A 39 -3.88 4.89 0.69
CA GLY A 39 -4.92 5.73 0.05
C GLY A 39 -5.79 6.50 1.05
N ASN A 40 -5.79 6.09 2.33
CA ASN A 40 -6.47 6.81 3.42
C ASN A 40 -5.86 6.49 4.80
N GLN A 41 -6.27 7.23 5.84
CA GLN A 41 -5.77 7.07 7.21
C GLN A 41 -6.04 5.67 7.80
N THR A 42 -7.15 5.02 7.40
CA THR A 42 -7.47 3.65 7.82
C THR A 42 -6.51 2.63 7.21
N ALA A 43 -6.15 2.80 5.93
CA ALA A 43 -5.18 1.96 5.23
C ALA A 43 -3.79 2.12 5.87
N ALA A 44 -3.38 3.35 6.19
CA ALA A 44 -2.13 3.62 6.91
C ALA A 44 -2.06 2.81 8.22
N LYS A 45 -3.07 2.94 9.08
CA LYS A 45 -3.14 2.18 10.34
C LYS A 45 -3.11 0.66 10.14
N LYS A 46 -3.75 0.15 9.09
CA LYS A 46 -3.76 -1.29 8.77
C LYS A 46 -2.39 -1.76 8.28
N ILE A 47 -1.72 -0.97 7.45
CA ILE A 47 -0.39 -1.27 6.91
C ILE A 47 0.67 -1.25 8.02
N GLU A 48 0.64 -0.24 8.88
CA GLU A 48 1.51 -0.17 10.07
C GLU A 48 1.31 -1.38 10.99
N LYS A 49 0.05 -1.74 11.29
CA LYS A 49 -0.27 -2.87 12.18
C LYS A 49 0.10 -4.23 11.60
N ALA A 50 -0.06 -4.42 10.29
CA ALA A 50 0.36 -5.64 9.61
C ALA A 50 1.88 -5.84 9.66
N GLY A 51 2.61 -4.78 9.97
CA GLY A 51 4.05 -4.83 10.14
C GLY A 51 4.56 -5.31 11.48
N ALA A 52 3.70 -5.41 12.47
CA ALA A 52 4.00 -5.81 13.84
C ALA A 52 3.45 -7.21 14.17
N ALA A 53 3.03 -7.98 13.15
CA ALA A 53 2.46 -9.32 13.31
C ALA A 53 3.42 -10.45 12.89
N ASP A 54 4.72 -10.15 12.78
CA ASP A 54 5.80 -11.14 12.69
C ASP A 54 6.51 -11.24 14.04
#